data_AF-D5AMA5-F1
#
_entry.id   AF-D5AMA5-F1
#
_cell.length_a   1.000
_cell.length_b   1.000
_cell.length_c   1.000
_cell.angle_alpha   90.00
_cell.angle_beta   90.00
_cell.angle_gamma   90.00
#
_symmetry.space_group_name_H-M   'P 1'
#
loop_
_entity.id
_entity.type
_entity.pdbx_description
1 polymer ?
#
loop_
_entity_poly.entity_id
_entity_poly.type
_entity_poly.pdbx_seq_one_letter_code
_entity_poly.pdbx_strand_id
1 'polypeptide(L)'
;MSARPIVTLDGVTKSFGSFKALHETSFSIGEGEFVTLLGPSGCGKTTTLRLIGGFELPTTGKIGIAGQDVTSNPPYRRPVNTVFQDYALFPHMTVAENVAYGLTVRGSTVARSDIPRQVAEVLEMVGLSQMGGKRPGALSGGQKQRVAMARALIRKPRVLLLDEPLSALDVKLREVMQVELKRLHRELGITFLMVTHDQTEALALSNRIVVMEAGRIRQIGTPNDLYDRPATPYVADFIGATNLIEARYEGREAGFDVMSLPGGAKLRRKTAGNGGFHPGTDVLIGIRPEHLRPAAGDNLLQGRVVDTLFHGDSIRLEFLPDGATQPAFAQLPRGAALSADALMPGQPIRFAVAPEDVMLFAKVAA
;
A
#
# COMPACT_ATOMS: atom_id res chain seq x y z
N MET A 1 -8.12 -3.02 -21.36
CA MET A 1 -7.00 -3.04 -22.33
C MET A 1 -5.71 -3.03 -21.52
N SER A 2 -4.85 -4.03 -21.69
CA SER A 2 -3.57 -4.07 -20.95
C SER A 2 -2.71 -2.90 -21.42
N ALA A 3 -2.50 -1.91 -20.55
CA ALA A 3 -1.64 -0.78 -20.84
C ALA A 3 -0.24 -1.30 -21.17
N ARG A 4 0.37 -0.78 -22.24
CA ARG A 4 1.73 -1.15 -22.63
C ARG A 4 2.66 -0.97 -21.42
N PRO A 5 3.45 -1.99 -21.03
CA PRO A 5 4.28 -1.89 -19.85
C PRO A 5 5.40 -0.87 -20.08
N ILE A 6 5.54 0.07 -19.15
CA ILE A 6 6.59 1.09 -19.16
C ILE A 6 7.76 0.70 -18.27
N VAL A 7 7.54 -0.06 -17.20
CA VAL A 7 8.61 -0.69 -16.41
C VAL A 7 8.34 -2.19 -16.39
N THR A 8 9.39 -2.99 -16.54
CA THR A 8 9.34 -4.45 -16.49
C THR A 8 10.50 -4.97 -15.67
N LEU A 9 10.21 -5.85 -14.72
CA LEU A 9 11.19 -6.68 -14.05
C LEU A 9 10.94 -8.11 -14.51
N ASP A 10 11.98 -8.77 -14.99
CA ASP A 10 11.94 -10.15 -15.49
C ASP A 10 13.00 -10.99 -14.77
N GLY A 11 12.56 -11.87 -13.87
CA GLY A 11 13.41 -12.77 -13.11
C GLY A 11 14.42 -12.05 -12.21
N VAL A 12 14.10 -10.83 -11.76
CA VAL A 12 15.04 -9.98 -11.05
C VAL A 12 15.30 -10.52 -9.65
N THR A 13 16.58 -10.68 -9.30
CA THR A 13 17.01 -11.00 -7.93
C THR A 13 18.03 -9.99 -7.44
N LYS A 14 18.19 -9.90 -6.11
CA LYS A 14 19.26 -9.12 -5.49
C LYS A 14 19.73 -9.77 -4.21
N SER A 15 21.04 -10.03 -4.16
CA SER A 15 21.75 -10.46 -2.96
C SER A 15 22.85 -9.46 -2.59
N PHE A 16 23.03 -9.23 -1.29
CA PHE A 16 24.16 -8.51 -0.71
C PHE A 16 25.00 -9.51 0.08
N GLY A 17 26.07 -10.02 -0.54
CA GLY A 17 26.80 -11.18 0.01
C GLY A 17 25.86 -12.38 0.12
N SER A 18 25.74 -12.96 1.33
CA SER A 18 24.85 -14.08 1.62
C SER A 18 23.38 -13.68 1.84
N PHE A 19 23.09 -12.40 2.08
CA PHE A 19 21.74 -11.94 2.36
C PHE A 19 20.96 -11.71 1.06
N LYS A 20 19.85 -12.44 0.87
CA LYS A 20 18.97 -12.31 -0.29
C LYS A 20 17.89 -11.26 -0.03
N ALA A 21 18.13 -10.02 -0.47
CA ALA A 21 17.21 -8.90 -0.29
C ALA A 21 15.98 -8.97 -1.22
N LEU A 22 16.13 -9.56 -2.41
CA LEU A 22 15.04 -9.77 -3.35
C LEU A 22 15.14 -11.17 -3.95
N HIS A 23 14.10 -11.97 -3.73
CA HIS A 23 13.86 -13.22 -4.43
C HIS A 23 13.43 -12.96 -5.87
N GLU A 24 13.47 -13.99 -6.70
CA GLU A 24 13.11 -13.87 -8.11
C GLU A 24 11.75 -13.21 -8.25
N THR A 25 11.74 -12.06 -8.91
CA THR A 25 10.60 -11.16 -8.99
C THR A 25 10.37 -10.75 -10.43
N SER A 26 9.18 -11.06 -10.92
CA SER A 26 8.72 -10.66 -12.25
C SER A 26 7.39 -9.92 -12.14
N PHE A 27 7.36 -8.65 -12.57
CA PHE A 27 6.14 -7.87 -12.71
C PHE A 27 6.38 -6.69 -13.65
N SER A 28 5.29 -6.08 -14.11
CA SER A 28 5.34 -4.91 -14.99
C SER A 28 4.42 -3.82 -14.49
N ILE A 29 4.80 -2.56 -14.72
CA ILE A 29 4.02 -1.35 -14.46
C ILE A 29 3.52 -0.79 -15.80
N GLY A 30 2.24 -0.47 -15.90
CA GLY A 30 1.64 0.16 -17.08
C GLY A 30 2.00 1.64 -17.18
N GLU A 31 2.00 2.19 -18.39
CA GLU A 31 2.16 3.62 -18.60
C GLU A 31 1.01 4.43 -17.95
N GLY A 32 1.37 5.47 -17.19
CA GLY A 32 0.41 6.33 -16.47
C GLY A 32 -0.18 5.70 -15.22
N GLU A 33 0.36 4.57 -14.77
CA GLU A 33 -0.10 3.87 -13.56
C GLU A 33 0.57 4.44 -12.30
N PHE A 34 -0.20 4.59 -11.22
CA PHE A 34 0.32 4.79 -9.87
C PHE A 34 0.42 3.44 -9.17
N VAL A 35 1.64 2.91 -9.05
CA VAL A 35 1.94 1.67 -8.34
C VAL A 35 2.63 1.96 -7.02
N THR A 36 2.24 1.24 -5.98
CA THR A 36 2.92 1.28 -4.68
C THR A 36 3.52 -0.08 -4.33
N LEU A 37 4.79 -0.10 -3.94
CA LEU A 37 5.40 -1.22 -3.22
C LEU A 37 5.08 -1.04 -1.73
N LEU A 38 4.38 -2.00 -1.15
CA LEU A 38 3.93 -1.98 0.24
C LEU A 38 4.42 -3.23 0.96
N GLY A 39 4.79 -3.11 2.22
CA GLY A 39 5.35 -4.21 3.00
C GLY A 39 6.07 -3.70 4.24
N PRO A 40 6.45 -4.58 5.18
CA PRO A 40 7.18 -4.20 6.38
C PRO A 40 8.59 -3.68 6.07
N SER A 41 9.23 -3.06 7.05
CA SER A 41 10.62 -2.63 6.94
C SER A 41 11.53 -3.81 6.57
N GLY A 42 12.46 -3.58 5.64
CA GLY A 42 13.42 -4.62 5.21
C GLY A 42 12.89 -5.65 4.21
N CYS A 43 11.64 -5.59 3.75
CA CYS A 43 11.10 -6.59 2.81
C CYS A 43 11.54 -6.43 1.33
N GLY A 44 12.43 -5.49 1.02
CA GLY A 44 13.00 -5.31 -0.33
C GLY A 44 12.36 -4.21 -1.19
N LYS A 45 11.46 -3.37 -0.65
CA LYS A 45 10.81 -2.27 -1.40
C LYS A 45 11.80 -1.24 -1.94
N THR A 46 12.59 -0.62 -1.05
CA THR A 46 13.61 0.37 -1.43
C THR A 46 14.70 -0.27 -2.29
N THR A 47 15.07 -1.54 -2.05
CA THR A 47 15.97 -2.29 -2.94
C THR A 47 15.38 -2.38 -4.35
N THR A 48 14.11 -2.74 -4.49
CA THR A 48 13.42 -2.81 -5.79
C THR A 48 13.37 -1.44 -6.49
N LEU A 49 13.04 -0.38 -5.75
CA LEU A 49 13.05 0.99 -6.28
C LEU A 49 14.45 1.41 -6.74
N ARG A 50 15.50 1.12 -5.95
CA ARG A 50 16.89 1.42 -6.30
C ARG A 50 17.40 0.61 -7.49
N LEU A 51 16.95 -0.64 -7.63
CA LEU A 51 17.23 -1.46 -8.80
C LEU A 51 16.63 -0.85 -10.07
N ILE A 52 15.41 -0.30 -10.01
CA ILE A 52 14.78 0.39 -11.15
C ILE A 52 15.47 1.74 -11.43
N GLY A 53 15.82 2.49 -10.37
CA GLY A 53 16.55 3.76 -10.47
C GLY A 53 18.02 3.61 -10.89
N GLY A 54 18.58 2.40 -10.87
CA GLY A 54 19.96 2.12 -11.22
C GLY A 54 20.99 2.43 -10.14
N PHE A 55 20.53 2.75 -8.92
CA PHE A 55 21.41 2.94 -7.76
C PHE A 55 21.96 1.61 -7.25
N GLU A 56 21.30 0.51 -7.61
CA GLU A 56 21.76 -0.85 -7.41
C GLU A 56 21.66 -1.62 -8.73
N LEU A 57 22.56 -2.57 -8.95
CA LEU A 57 22.47 -3.53 -10.05
C LEU A 57 21.84 -4.84 -9.56
N PRO A 58 20.98 -5.49 -10.37
CA PRO A 58 20.42 -6.78 -10.01
C PRO A 58 21.52 -7.86 -10.02
N THR A 59 21.34 -8.90 -9.19
CA THR A 59 22.22 -10.07 -9.20
C THR A 59 21.93 -10.95 -10.41
N THR A 60 20.65 -11.15 -10.75
CA THR A 60 20.18 -11.82 -11.97
C THR A 60 18.92 -11.14 -12.48
N GLY A 61 18.50 -11.49 -13.70
CA GLY A 61 17.30 -10.96 -14.33
C GLY A 61 17.53 -9.67 -15.10
N LYS A 62 16.44 -9.12 -15.65
CA LYS A 62 16.47 -7.94 -16.51
C LYS A 62 15.47 -6.89 -16.06
N ILE A 63 15.85 -5.63 -16.26
CA ILE A 63 15.00 -4.46 -16.01
C ILE A 63 14.83 -3.71 -17.32
N GLY A 64 13.59 -3.63 -17.80
CA GLY A 64 13.22 -2.84 -18.96
C GLY A 64 12.48 -1.58 -18.55
N ILE A 65 12.82 -0.43 -19.14
CA ILE A 65 12.10 0.83 -18.98
C ILE A 65 11.84 1.43 -20.35
N ALA A 66 10.59 1.84 -20.61
CA ALA A 66 10.17 2.43 -21.87
C ALA A 66 10.49 1.56 -23.12
N GLY A 67 10.51 0.24 -22.94
CA GLY A 67 10.86 -0.73 -23.99
C GLY A 67 12.36 -0.92 -24.23
N GLN A 68 13.22 -0.31 -23.42
CA GLN A 68 14.68 -0.47 -23.47
C GLN A 68 15.17 -1.28 -22.28
N ASP A 69 16.09 -2.23 -22.51
CA ASP A 69 16.83 -2.88 -21.43
C ASP A 69 17.77 -1.84 -20.78
N VAL A 70 17.59 -1.60 -19.48
CA VAL A 70 18.40 -0.67 -18.69
C VAL A 70 19.15 -1.36 -17.58
N THR A 71 19.22 -2.69 -17.58
CA THR A 71 19.75 -3.52 -16.49
C THR A 71 21.12 -3.06 -16.01
N SER A 72 22.03 -2.77 -16.94
CA SER A 72 23.40 -2.31 -16.66
C SER A 72 23.57 -0.78 -16.75
N ASN A 73 22.50 -0.04 -17.03
CA ASN A 73 22.60 1.41 -17.19
C ASN A 73 22.76 2.08 -15.81
N PRO A 74 23.67 3.05 -15.67
CA PRO A 74 23.79 3.85 -14.45
C PRO A 74 22.59 4.80 -14.31
N PRO A 75 22.32 5.36 -13.10
CA PRO A 75 21.14 6.17 -12.83
C PRO A 75 20.92 7.32 -13.83
N TYR A 76 21.99 8.05 -14.16
CA TYR A 76 21.92 9.22 -15.05
C TYR A 76 21.63 8.88 -16.53
N ARG A 77 21.62 7.60 -16.91
CA ARG A 77 21.21 7.11 -18.24
C ARG A 77 19.85 6.45 -18.25
N ARG A 78 19.16 6.36 -17.11
CA ARG A 78 17.82 5.78 -17.04
C ARG A 78 16.77 6.87 -17.26
N PRO A 79 15.70 6.60 -18.02
CA PRO A 79 14.65 7.58 -18.30
C PRO A 79 13.66 7.70 -17.12
N VAL A 80 14.18 7.79 -15.90
CA VAL A 80 13.42 7.88 -14.65
C VAL A 80 14.03 8.95 -13.74
N ASN A 81 13.20 9.59 -12.93
CA ASN A 81 13.69 10.48 -11.86
C ASN A 81 13.24 9.94 -10.51
N THR A 82 14.05 10.19 -9.47
CA THR A 82 13.80 9.68 -8.12
C THR A 82 13.67 10.85 -7.14
N VAL A 83 12.65 10.78 -6.29
CA VAL A 83 12.49 11.61 -5.09
C VAL A 83 12.84 10.75 -3.89
N PHE A 84 13.90 11.11 -3.19
CA PHE A 84 14.39 10.39 -2.01
C PHE A 84 13.63 10.80 -0.75
N GLN A 85 13.69 9.92 0.25
CA GLN A 85 13.04 10.09 1.55
C GLN A 85 13.46 11.40 2.27
N ASP A 86 14.74 11.76 2.19
CA ASP A 86 15.29 13.00 2.78
C ASP A 86 15.10 14.23 1.87
N TYR A 87 14.40 14.07 0.75
CA TYR A 87 14.22 15.01 -0.35
C TYR A 87 15.51 15.39 -1.10
N ALA A 88 16.69 15.12 -0.54
CA ALA A 88 18.01 15.45 -1.06
C ALA A 88 18.11 16.87 -1.67
N LEU A 89 17.48 17.88 -1.05
CA LEU A 89 17.54 19.27 -1.54
C LEU A 89 18.91 19.87 -1.27
N PHE A 90 19.44 20.65 -2.22
CA PHE A 90 20.72 21.34 -2.05
C PHE A 90 20.53 22.55 -1.13
N PRO A 91 21.07 22.54 0.10
CA PRO A 91 20.75 23.56 1.12
C PRO A 91 21.31 24.94 0.79
N HIS A 92 22.36 24.99 -0.02
CA HIS A 92 23.04 26.21 -0.46
C HIS A 92 22.36 26.87 -1.68
N MET A 93 21.47 26.15 -2.36
CA MET A 93 20.70 26.65 -3.50
C MET A 93 19.32 27.14 -3.05
N THR A 94 18.79 28.14 -3.74
CA THR A 94 17.38 28.55 -3.65
C THR A 94 16.46 27.48 -4.20
N VAL A 95 15.15 27.65 -4.00
CA VAL A 95 14.11 26.77 -4.56
C VAL A 95 14.20 26.77 -6.09
N ALA A 96 14.29 27.94 -6.71
CA ALA A 96 14.40 28.05 -8.17
C ALA A 96 15.65 27.36 -8.70
N GLU A 97 16.80 27.51 -8.02
CA GLU A 97 18.06 26.85 -8.39
C GLU A 97 18.00 25.33 -8.21
N ASN A 98 17.37 24.85 -7.13
CA ASN A 98 17.16 23.42 -6.91
C ASN A 98 16.36 22.80 -8.06
N VAL A 99 15.27 23.45 -8.48
CA VAL A 99 14.43 22.98 -9.60
C VAL A 99 15.18 23.11 -10.94
N ALA A 100 15.88 24.22 -11.16
CA ALA A 100 16.63 24.47 -12.38
C ALA A 100 17.82 23.53 -12.58
N TYR A 101 18.38 22.95 -11.51
CA TYR A 101 19.63 22.19 -11.55
C TYR A 101 19.63 21.11 -12.64
N GLY A 102 18.52 20.36 -12.78
CA GLY A 102 18.40 19.37 -13.85
C GLY A 102 18.59 19.96 -15.25
N LEU A 103 18.20 21.20 -15.50
CA LEU A 103 18.32 21.85 -16.81
C LEU A 103 19.69 22.48 -17.06
N THR A 104 20.51 22.67 -16.03
CA THR A 104 21.84 23.32 -16.15
C THR A 104 22.99 22.34 -16.33
N VAL A 105 22.80 21.06 -16.03
CA VAL A 105 23.82 20.01 -16.17
C VAL A 105 24.19 19.81 -17.66
N ARG A 106 25.49 19.54 -17.89
CA ARG A 106 26.07 19.27 -19.21
C ARG A 106 25.28 18.16 -19.94
N GLY A 107 24.87 18.44 -21.17
CA GLY A 107 24.01 17.56 -21.98
C GLY A 107 22.53 17.92 -21.98
N SER A 108 22.12 18.95 -21.25
CA SER A 108 20.79 19.56 -21.42
C SER A 108 20.68 20.25 -22.78
N THR A 109 19.59 19.99 -23.50
CA THR A 109 19.26 20.61 -24.79
C THR A 109 18.46 21.90 -24.65
N VAL A 110 18.11 22.29 -23.41
CA VAL A 110 17.30 23.48 -23.13
C VAL A 110 18.17 24.74 -23.23
N ALA A 111 17.70 25.73 -23.99
CA ALA A 111 18.37 27.02 -24.06
C ALA A 111 18.38 27.70 -22.68
N ARG A 112 19.50 28.29 -22.29
CA ARG A 112 19.63 28.94 -20.97
C ARG A 112 18.58 30.03 -20.73
N SER A 113 18.14 30.71 -21.80
CA SER A 113 17.07 31.72 -21.76
C SER A 113 15.70 31.16 -21.37
N ASP A 114 15.45 29.86 -21.62
CA ASP A 114 14.15 29.24 -21.36
C ASP A 114 14.03 28.67 -19.93
N ILE A 115 15.14 28.51 -19.22
CA ILE A 115 15.18 27.92 -17.88
C ILE A 115 14.27 28.66 -16.90
N PRO A 116 14.33 30.01 -16.77
CA PRO A 116 13.48 30.73 -15.82
C PRO A 116 11.98 30.50 -16.06
N ARG A 117 11.56 30.46 -17.33
CA ARG A 117 10.16 30.20 -17.71
C ARG A 117 9.74 28.79 -17.30
N GLN A 118 10.52 27.77 -17.65
CA GLN A 118 10.19 26.38 -17.28
C GLN A 118 10.19 26.16 -15.76
N VAL A 119 11.10 26.80 -15.03
CA VAL A 119 11.12 26.76 -13.56
C VAL A 119 9.86 27.39 -12.99
N ALA A 120 9.43 28.55 -13.50
CA ALA A 120 8.20 29.20 -13.07
C ALA A 120 6.96 28.31 -13.31
N GLU A 121 6.84 27.70 -14.49
CA GLU A 121 5.74 26.78 -14.83
C GLU A 121 5.67 25.58 -13.89
N VAL A 122 6.81 24.96 -13.59
CA VAL A 122 6.84 23.79 -12.70
C VAL A 122 6.63 24.18 -11.24
N LEU A 123 7.11 25.34 -10.80
CA LEU A 123 6.82 25.87 -9.47
C LEU A 123 5.33 26.19 -9.31
N GLU A 124 4.68 26.72 -10.35
CA GLU A 124 3.24 26.96 -10.35
C GLU A 124 2.45 25.65 -10.22
N MET A 125 2.82 24.63 -11.00
CA MET A 125 2.20 23.30 -10.95
C MET A 125 2.20 22.69 -9.54
N VAL A 126 3.29 22.85 -8.78
CA VAL A 126 3.38 22.36 -7.40
C VAL A 126 2.90 23.38 -6.34
N GLY A 127 2.35 24.52 -6.76
CA GLY A 127 1.81 25.55 -5.87
C GLY A 127 2.87 26.33 -5.07
N LEU A 128 4.03 26.58 -5.68
CA LEU A 128 5.20 27.25 -5.09
C LEU A 128 5.66 28.51 -5.87
N SER A 129 4.81 29.11 -6.72
CA SER A 129 5.18 30.23 -7.62
C SER A 129 5.92 31.37 -6.93
N GLN A 130 5.56 31.71 -5.69
CA GLN A 130 6.15 32.82 -4.92
C GLN A 130 7.33 32.41 -4.02
N MET A 131 7.78 31.15 -4.09
CA MET A 131 8.81 30.61 -3.20
C MET A 131 10.19 30.47 -3.84
N GLY A 132 10.34 30.82 -5.13
CA GLY A 132 11.56 30.60 -5.89
C GLY A 132 12.85 31.13 -5.24
N GLY A 133 12.79 32.30 -4.61
CA GLY A 133 13.95 32.94 -3.95
C GLY A 133 14.27 32.40 -2.55
N LYS A 134 13.42 31.56 -1.95
CA LYS A 134 13.68 30.99 -0.62
C LYS A 134 14.74 29.89 -0.70
N ARG A 135 15.39 29.60 0.42
CA ARG A 135 16.27 28.42 0.59
C ARG A 135 15.52 27.29 1.31
N PRO A 136 15.92 26.02 1.13
CA PRO A 136 15.26 24.87 1.77
C PRO A 136 15.08 24.99 3.29
N GLY A 137 16.01 25.64 4.00
CA GLY A 137 15.93 25.85 5.45
C GLY A 137 14.73 26.70 5.90
N ALA A 138 14.16 27.52 5.01
CA ALA A 138 13.02 28.39 5.30
C ALA A 138 11.66 27.78 4.89
N LEU A 139 11.64 26.47 4.56
CA LEU A 139 10.46 25.76 4.07
C LEU A 139 9.93 24.75 5.09
N SER A 140 8.61 24.58 5.13
CA SER A 140 7.97 23.46 5.84
C SER A 140 8.29 22.11 5.17
N GLY A 141 8.02 20.99 5.85
CA GLY A 141 8.25 19.65 5.30
C GLY A 141 7.54 19.41 3.96
N GLY A 142 6.25 19.75 3.89
CA GLY A 142 5.45 19.62 2.66
C GLY A 142 5.91 20.56 1.55
N GLN A 143 6.41 21.75 1.88
CA GLN A 143 7.04 22.63 0.89
C GLN A 143 8.34 22.04 0.34
N LYS A 144 9.20 21.47 1.21
CA LYS A 144 10.43 20.77 0.76
C LYS A 144 10.10 19.61 -0.16
N GLN A 145 9.08 18.82 0.17
CA GLN A 145 8.62 17.73 -0.68
C GLN A 145 8.16 18.25 -2.05
N ARG A 146 7.34 19.30 -2.11
CA ARG A 146 6.89 19.92 -3.37
C ARG A 146 8.05 20.46 -4.20
N VAL A 147 9.09 21.02 -3.58
CA VAL A 147 10.33 21.41 -4.29
C VAL A 147 11.05 20.19 -4.88
N ALA A 148 11.14 19.10 -4.12
CA ALA A 148 11.77 17.86 -4.61
C ALA A 148 10.98 17.25 -5.78
N MET A 149 9.66 17.26 -5.70
CA MET A 149 8.76 16.87 -6.81
C MET A 149 8.97 17.77 -8.02
N ALA A 150 8.96 19.10 -7.86
CA ALA A 150 9.24 20.04 -8.95
C ALA A 150 10.59 19.77 -9.63
N ARG A 151 11.64 19.56 -8.83
CA ARG A 151 12.98 19.21 -9.34
C ARG A 151 12.97 17.89 -10.12
N ALA A 152 12.19 16.90 -9.69
CA ALA A 152 12.06 15.65 -10.42
C ALA A 152 11.20 15.79 -11.69
N LEU A 153 10.23 16.71 -11.72
CA LEU A 153 9.32 16.91 -12.84
C LEU A 153 9.87 17.83 -13.94
N ILE A 154 10.85 18.70 -13.63
CA ILE A 154 11.39 19.69 -14.59
C ILE A 154 11.91 19.08 -15.89
N ARG A 155 12.42 17.84 -15.85
CA ARG A 155 12.91 17.10 -17.02
C ARG A 155 11.83 16.26 -17.73
N LYS A 156 10.57 16.37 -17.30
CA LYS A 156 9.40 15.65 -17.86
C LYS A 156 9.66 14.14 -17.96
N PRO A 157 10.00 13.46 -16.85
CA PRO A 157 10.27 12.02 -16.87
C PRO A 157 9.00 11.24 -17.21
N ARG A 158 9.16 10.07 -17.83
CA ARG A 158 8.02 9.16 -18.07
C ARG A 158 7.65 8.33 -16.83
N VAL A 159 8.63 8.11 -15.96
CA VAL A 159 8.49 7.36 -14.70
C VAL A 159 9.11 8.17 -13.57
N LEU A 160 8.35 8.34 -12.49
CA LEU A 160 8.77 8.98 -11.26
C LEU A 160 8.82 7.93 -10.14
N LEU A 161 9.98 7.81 -9.49
CA LEU A 161 10.21 6.92 -8.37
C LEU A 161 10.15 7.72 -7.07
N LEU A 162 9.35 7.29 -6.10
CA LEU A 162 9.13 7.98 -4.83
C LEU A 162 9.49 7.05 -3.67
N ASP A 163 10.55 7.35 -2.94
CA ASP A 163 11.01 6.54 -1.79
C ASP A 163 10.50 7.15 -0.48
N GLU A 164 9.42 6.58 0.08
CA GLU A 164 8.75 7.02 1.31
C GLU A 164 8.48 8.55 1.39
N PRO A 165 7.87 9.15 0.34
CA PRO A 165 7.82 10.59 0.15
C PRO A 165 7.04 11.36 1.22
N LEU A 166 6.26 10.66 2.06
CA LEU A 166 5.35 11.22 3.06
C LEU A 166 5.75 10.88 4.50
N SER A 167 6.79 10.05 4.69
CA SER A 167 7.17 9.49 5.99
C SER A 167 7.59 10.55 7.03
N ALA A 168 8.21 11.63 6.58
CA ALA A 168 8.71 12.70 7.45
C ALA A 168 7.67 13.78 7.80
N LEU A 169 6.41 13.61 7.40
CA LEU A 169 5.35 14.61 7.59
C LEU A 169 4.44 14.24 8.77
N ASP A 170 3.91 15.26 9.46
CA ASP A 170 2.84 15.06 10.43
C ASP A 170 1.53 14.61 9.75
N VAL A 171 0.59 14.08 10.54
CA VAL A 171 -0.66 13.47 10.04
C VAL A 171 -1.47 14.44 9.17
N LYS A 172 -1.66 15.69 9.62
CA LYS A 172 -2.49 16.66 8.89
C LYS A 172 -1.84 17.07 7.57
N LEU A 173 -0.53 17.28 7.58
CA LEU A 173 0.20 17.62 6.37
C LEU A 173 0.28 16.44 5.39
N ARG A 174 0.37 15.21 5.92
CA ARG A 174 0.37 13.97 5.14
C ARG A 174 -0.92 13.83 4.33
N GLU A 175 -2.09 14.00 4.95
CA GLU A 175 -3.39 13.95 4.27
C GLU A 175 -3.48 14.95 3.12
N VAL A 176 -3.08 16.21 3.38
CA VAL A 176 -3.06 17.26 2.33
C VAL A 176 -2.14 16.85 1.18
N MET A 177 -0.95 16.31 1.49
CA MET A 177 0.01 15.91 0.47
C MET A 177 -0.41 14.67 -0.31
N GLN A 178 -1.17 13.75 0.28
CA GLN A 178 -1.78 12.62 -0.44
C GLN A 178 -2.72 13.13 -1.53
N VAL A 179 -3.62 14.07 -1.20
CA VAL A 179 -4.55 14.67 -2.16
C VAL A 179 -3.80 15.35 -3.30
N GLU A 180 -2.75 16.11 -2.98
CA GLU A 180 -1.92 16.78 -3.99
C GLU A 180 -1.16 15.81 -4.89
N LEU A 181 -0.57 14.74 -4.34
CA LEU A 181 0.11 13.73 -5.15
C LEU A 181 -0.86 13.06 -6.13
N LYS A 182 -2.08 12.73 -5.67
CA LYS A 182 -3.13 12.16 -6.53
C LYS A 182 -3.58 13.14 -7.61
N ARG A 183 -3.72 14.43 -7.27
CA ARG A 183 -4.02 15.50 -8.23
C ARG A 183 -2.93 15.64 -9.28
N LEU A 184 -1.67 15.74 -8.86
CA LEU A 184 -0.51 15.86 -9.74
C LEU A 184 -0.39 14.66 -10.68
N HIS A 185 -0.54 13.43 -10.16
CA HIS A 185 -0.53 12.23 -11.00
C HIS A 185 -1.61 12.27 -12.09
N ARG A 186 -2.84 12.66 -11.72
CA ARG A 186 -3.96 12.79 -12.67
C ARG A 186 -3.73 13.88 -13.73
N GLU A 187 -3.17 15.03 -13.34
CA GLU A 187 -2.90 16.15 -14.25
C GLU A 187 -1.75 15.83 -15.22
N LEU A 188 -0.73 15.11 -14.76
CA LEU A 188 0.47 14.82 -15.55
C LEU A 188 0.36 13.54 -16.40
N GLY A 189 -0.39 12.54 -15.95
CA GLY A 189 -0.51 11.24 -16.62
C GLY A 189 0.81 10.45 -16.73
N ILE A 190 1.84 10.84 -15.98
CA ILE A 190 3.11 10.11 -15.93
C ILE A 190 3.03 8.94 -14.93
N THR A 191 3.91 7.96 -15.08
CA THR A 191 3.89 6.75 -14.24
C THR A 191 4.55 7.00 -12.90
N PHE A 192 3.90 6.61 -11.80
CA PHE A 192 4.44 6.72 -10.44
C PHE A 192 4.75 5.32 -9.89
N LEU A 193 5.95 5.13 -9.34
CA LEU A 193 6.27 4.01 -8.47
C LEU A 193 6.65 4.54 -7.08
N MET A 194 5.80 4.30 -6.10
CA MET A 194 6.01 4.72 -4.73
C MET A 194 6.40 3.54 -3.85
N VAL A 195 7.27 3.79 -2.87
CA VAL A 195 7.52 2.89 -1.75
C VAL A 195 6.91 3.53 -0.51
N THR A 196 6.16 2.74 0.27
CA THR A 196 5.68 3.16 1.59
C THR A 196 5.52 1.94 2.49
N HIS A 197 5.49 2.18 3.79
CA HIS A 197 5.08 1.22 4.80
C HIS A 197 3.67 1.52 5.34
N ASP A 198 3.06 2.64 4.95
CA ASP A 198 1.72 3.06 5.36
C ASP A 198 0.67 2.47 4.40
N GLN A 199 -0.24 1.67 4.96
CA GLN A 199 -1.29 1.01 4.19
C GLN A 199 -2.33 2.00 3.68
N THR A 200 -2.65 3.03 4.46
CA THR A 200 -3.63 4.07 4.10
C THR A 200 -3.15 4.83 2.87
N GLU A 201 -1.86 5.18 2.83
CA GLU A 201 -1.24 5.80 1.66
C GLU A 201 -1.37 4.92 0.41
N ALA A 202 -1.01 3.63 0.54
CA ALA A 202 -1.06 2.70 -0.57
C ALA A 202 -2.48 2.53 -1.10
N LEU A 203 -3.47 2.34 -0.23
CA LEU A 203 -4.88 2.16 -0.59
C LEU A 203 -5.50 3.43 -1.19
N ALA A 204 -5.14 4.62 -0.68
CA ALA A 204 -5.74 5.88 -1.13
C ALA A 204 -5.20 6.39 -2.47
N LEU A 205 -3.92 6.15 -2.75
CA LEU A 205 -3.21 6.76 -3.89
C LEU A 205 -3.11 5.84 -5.10
N SER A 206 -2.99 4.53 -4.90
CA SER A 206 -2.51 3.62 -5.93
C SER A 206 -3.63 3.10 -6.82
N ASN A 207 -3.32 2.92 -8.10
CA ASN A 207 -4.12 2.08 -8.99
C ASN A 207 -3.89 0.59 -8.68
N ARG A 208 -2.65 0.24 -8.32
CA ARG A 208 -2.26 -1.13 -7.99
C ARG A 208 -1.17 -1.13 -6.92
N ILE A 209 -1.20 -2.13 -6.05
CA ILE A 209 -0.25 -2.27 -4.96
C ILE A 209 0.45 -3.63 -5.11
N VAL A 210 1.75 -3.63 -4.89
CA VAL A 210 2.61 -4.81 -4.82
C VAL A 210 2.91 -5.05 -3.35
N VAL A 211 2.26 -6.04 -2.75
CA VAL A 211 2.50 -6.43 -1.36
C VAL A 211 3.72 -7.34 -1.30
N MET A 212 4.72 -6.93 -0.52
CA MET A 212 6.00 -7.60 -0.38
C MET A 212 6.25 -8.07 1.05
N GLU A 213 6.79 -9.27 1.20
CA GLU A 213 7.22 -9.83 2.48
C GLU A 213 8.51 -10.60 2.27
N ALA A 214 9.51 -10.38 3.14
CA ALA A 214 10.78 -11.12 3.12
C ALA A 214 11.42 -11.25 1.72
N GLY A 215 11.43 -10.16 0.94
CA GLY A 215 12.01 -10.14 -0.40
C GLY A 215 11.17 -10.83 -1.49
N ARG A 216 9.91 -11.20 -1.22
CA ARG A 216 9.00 -11.84 -2.17
C ARG A 216 7.74 -11.01 -2.35
N ILE A 217 7.20 -11.00 -3.57
CA ILE A 217 5.85 -10.51 -3.82
C ILE A 217 4.86 -11.56 -3.30
N ARG A 218 3.95 -11.14 -2.42
CA ARG A 218 2.86 -11.97 -1.91
C ARG A 218 1.59 -11.84 -2.73
N GLN A 219 1.26 -10.62 -3.15
CA GLN A 219 0.11 -10.36 -4.01
C GLN A 219 0.30 -9.03 -4.75
N ILE A 220 -0.23 -8.96 -5.96
CA ILE A 220 -0.37 -7.72 -6.72
C ILE A 220 -1.85 -7.56 -7.04
N GLY A 221 -2.43 -6.42 -6.76
CA GLY A 221 -3.85 -6.18 -6.99
C GLY A 221 -4.24 -4.71 -6.85
N THR A 222 -5.47 -4.40 -7.23
CA THR A 222 -6.06 -3.10 -6.90
C THR A 222 -6.25 -2.98 -5.38
N PRO A 223 -6.38 -1.77 -4.83
CA PRO A 223 -6.72 -1.59 -3.42
C PRO A 223 -7.90 -2.45 -2.95
N ASN A 224 -8.98 -2.47 -3.73
CA ASN A 224 -10.18 -3.27 -3.41
C ASN A 224 -9.89 -4.77 -3.47
N ASP A 225 -9.15 -5.26 -4.48
CA ASP A 225 -8.82 -6.68 -4.56
C ASP A 225 -8.00 -7.14 -3.37
N LEU A 226 -7.04 -6.33 -2.90
CA LEU A 226 -6.21 -6.66 -1.76
C LEU A 226 -6.97 -6.59 -0.43
N TYR A 227 -7.93 -5.67 -0.34
CA TYR A 227 -8.75 -5.50 0.86
C TYR A 227 -9.81 -6.60 0.98
N ASP A 228 -10.58 -6.82 -0.08
CA ASP A 228 -11.76 -7.69 -0.11
C ASP A 228 -11.41 -9.14 -0.44
N ARG A 229 -10.33 -9.36 -1.21
CA ARG A 229 -9.93 -10.68 -1.72
C ARG A 229 -8.43 -10.94 -1.54
N PRO A 230 -7.91 -10.82 -0.30
CA PRO A 230 -6.54 -11.22 -0.02
C PRO A 230 -6.32 -12.69 -0.34
N ALA A 231 -5.17 -13.02 -0.94
CA ALA A 231 -4.85 -14.37 -1.39
C ALA A 231 -4.32 -15.26 -0.25
N THR A 232 -3.85 -14.65 0.84
CA THR A 232 -3.24 -15.36 1.98
C THR A 232 -3.66 -14.70 3.29
N PRO A 233 -3.62 -15.44 4.43
CA PRO A 233 -3.84 -14.85 5.75
C PRO A 233 -2.90 -13.67 6.03
N TYR A 234 -1.64 -13.77 5.58
CA TYR A 234 -0.67 -12.68 5.70
C TYR A 234 -1.16 -11.39 5.04
N VAL A 235 -1.64 -11.46 3.78
CA VAL A 235 -2.12 -10.24 3.10
C VAL A 235 -3.39 -9.71 3.75
N ALA A 236 -4.28 -10.60 4.23
CA ALA A 236 -5.49 -10.22 4.93
C ALA A 236 -5.20 -9.47 6.23
N ASP A 237 -4.24 -9.95 7.01
CA ASP A 237 -3.80 -9.33 8.27
C ASP A 237 -2.94 -8.07 8.04
N PHE A 238 -2.16 -8.06 6.96
CA PHE A 238 -1.26 -6.96 6.65
C PHE A 238 -1.96 -5.79 5.95
N ILE A 239 -3.08 -5.99 5.26
CA ILE A 239 -3.85 -4.92 4.59
C ILE A 239 -5.14 -4.72 5.36
N GLY A 240 -5.20 -3.73 6.24
CA GLY A 240 -6.32 -3.49 7.17
C GLY A 240 -6.36 -4.49 8.33
N ALA A 241 -7.16 -4.22 9.36
CA ALA A 241 -7.36 -5.16 10.45
C ALA A 241 -8.19 -6.37 10.00
N THR A 242 -7.82 -7.59 10.41
CA THR A 242 -8.59 -8.81 10.16
C THR A 242 -8.60 -9.68 11.40
N ASN A 243 -9.77 -10.18 11.78
CA ASN A 243 -9.88 -11.26 12.73
C ASN A 243 -9.61 -12.57 12.00
N LEU A 244 -8.54 -13.28 12.38
CA LEU A 244 -8.25 -14.62 11.91
C LEU A 244 -8.69 -15.62 12.98
N ILE A 245 -9.69 -16.44 12.65
CA ILE A 245 -10.31 -17.37 13.58
C ILE A 245 -10.12 -18.79 13.06
N GLU A 246 -9.63 -19.69 13.91
CA GLU A 246 -9.54 -21.11 13.58
C GLU A 246 -10.93 -21.73 13.45
N ALA A 247 -11.10 -22.54 12.42
CA ALA A 247 -12.34 -23.26 12.18
C ALA A 247 -12.06 -24.57 11.45
N ARG A 248 -13.09 -25.42 11.36
CA ARG A 248 -13.06 -26.66 10.60
C ARG A 248 -14.03 -26.59 9.44
N TYR A 249 -13.58 -26.94 8.24
CA TYR A 249 -14.41 -26.92 7.04
C TYR A 249 -15.37 -28.11 7.05
N GLU A 250 -16.67 -27.87 6.97
CA GLU A 250 -17.71 -28.92 7.02
C GLU A 250 -18.16 -29.36 5.63
N GLY A 251 -17.98 -28.51 4.61
CA GLY A 251 -18.41 -28.79 3.25
C GLY A 251 -19.13 -27.62 2.62
N ARG A 252 -19.89 -27.91 1.56
CA ARG A 252 -20.65 -26.94 0.78
C ARG A 252 -22.15 -27.25 0.84
N GLU A 253 -22.94 -26.26 1.20
CA GLU A 253 -24.40 -26.34 1.26
C GLU A 253 -25.03 -25.14 0.53
N ALA A 254 -25.93 -25.40 -0.44
CA ALA A 254 -26.72 -24.36 -1.11
C ALA A 254 -25.91 -23.15 -1.66
N GLY A 255 -24.68 -23.39 -2.14
CA GLY A 255 -23.79 -22.34 -2.67
C GLY A 255 -22.95 -21.61 -1.61
N PHE A 256 -22.91 -22.14 -0.38
CA PHE A 256 -22.08 -21.64 0.70
C PHE A 256 -21.07 -22.67 1.16
N ASP A 257 -19.86 -22.22 1.46
CA ASP A 257 -18.90 -22.94 2.27
C ASP A 257 -19.32 -22.84 3.74
N VAL A 258 -19.36 -23.97 4.44
CA VAL A 258 -19.77 -24.03 5.86
C VAL A 258 -18.56 -24.38 6.71
N MET A 259 -18.35 -23.62 7.78
CA MET A 259 -17.26 -23.82 8.73
C MET A 259 -17.81 -23.92 10.15
N SER A 260 -17.30 -24.86 10.94
CA SER A 260 -17.57 -24.97 12.37
C SER A 260 -16.45 -24.32 13.18
N LEU A 261 -16.84 -23.49 14.15
CA LEU A 261 -15.92 -22.84 15.07
C LEU A 261 -15.73 -23.71 16.33
N PRO A 262 -14.64 -23.54 17.09
CA PRO A 262 -14.40 -24.28 18.33
C PRO A 262 -15.55 -24.23 19.34
N GLY A 263 -16.30 -23.12 19.42
CA GLY A 263 -17.49 -22.99 20.27
C GLY A 263 -18.77 -23.64 19.73
N GLY A 264 -18.70 -24.39 18.63
CA GLY A 264 -19.84 -25.09 18.01
C GLY A 264 -20.72 -24.23 17.09
N ALA A 265 -20.48 -22.92 17.04
CA ALA A 265 -21.13 -22.04 16.07
C ALA A 265 -20.74 -22.43 14.63
N LYS A 266 -21.65 -22.23 13.68
CA LYS A 266 -21.38 -22.41 12.26
C LYS A 266 -21.40 -21.07 11.55
N LEU A 267 -20.38 -20.82 10.75
CA LEU A 267 -20.35 -19.70 9.81
C LEU A 267 -20.45 -20.20 8.37
N ARG A 268 -21.04 -19.37 7.53
CA ARG A 268 -21.24 -19.55 6.10
C ARG A 268 -20.47 -18.47 5.38
N ARG A 269 -19.81 -18.87 4.30
CA ARG A 269 -19.17 -17.99 3.33
C ARG A 269 -19.78 -18.24 1.97
N LYS A 270 -20.00 -17.19 1.16
CA LYS A 270 -20.40 -17.39 -0.24
C LYS A 270 -19.29 -18.11 -1.00
N THR A 271 -19.61 -19.25 -1.61
CA THR A 271 -18.64 -20.05 -2.33
C THR A 271 -17.98 -19.24 -3.45
N ALA A 272 -16.65 -19.27 -3.50
CA ALA A 272 -15.87 -18.69 -4.58
C ALA A 272 -15.27 -19.79 -5.47
N GLY A 273 -15.80 -19.94 -6.69
CA GLY A 273 -15.28 -20.87 -7.69
C GLY A 273 -15.56 -22.36 -7.42
N ASN A 274 -14.89 -23.22 -8.19
CA ASN A 274 -15.11 -24.67 -8.19
C ASN A 274 -14.18 -25.45 -7.23
N GLY A 275 -13.25 -24.76 -6.54
CA GLY A 275 -12.38 -25.34 -5.52
C GLY A 275 -12.99 -25.24 -4.12
N GLY A 276 -12.69 -26.21 -3.26
CA GLY A 276 -13.08 -26.23 -1.85
C GLY A 276 -12.11 -27.12 -1.07
N PHE A 277 -12.10 -27.00 0.25
CA PHE A 277 -11.33 -27.89 1.11
C PHE A 277 -12.05 -29.24 1.23
N HIS A 278 -11.34 -30.27 1.67
CA HIS A 278 -12.01 -31.52 2.06
C HIS A 278 -12.74 -31.31 3.40
N PRO A 279 -13.97 -31.83 3.56
CA PRO A 279 -14.64 -31.82 4.86
C PRO A 279 -13.74 -32.38 5.97
N GLY A 280 -13.75 -31.73 7.12
CA GLY A 280 -12.90 -32.02 8.26
C GLY A 280 -11.53 -31.34 8.26
N THR A 281 -11.19 -30.57 7.23
CA THR A 281 -9.90 -29.83 7.14
C THR A 281 -9.91 -28.62 8.07
N ASP A 282 -8.79 -28.41 8.79
CA ASP A 282 -8.58 -27.18 9.57
C ASP A 282 -8.28 -26.00 8.65
N VAL A 283 -9.00 -24.91 8.87
CA VAL A 283 -8.99 -23.69 8.05
C VAL A 283 -8.92 -22.45 8.93
N LEU A 284 -8.61 -21.32 8.31
CA LEU A 284 -8.69 -20.00 8.94
C LEU A 284 -9.80 -19.20 8.29
N ILE A 285 -10.67 -18.63 9.10
CA ILE A 285 -11.69 -17.67 8.69
C ILE A 285 -11.13 -16.27 8.91
N GLY A 286 -11.21 -15.41 7.90
CA GLY A 286 -10.92 -13.98 8.03
C GLY A 286 -12.21 -13.17 8.08
N ILE A 287 -12.35 -12.29 9.05
CA ILE A 287 -13.47 -11.34 9.14
C ILE A 287 -12.94 -9.96 9.48
N ARG A 288 -13.30 -8.96 8.67
CA ARG A 288 -12.97 -7.56 8.96
C ARG A 288 -13.78 -7.04 10.16
N PRO A 289 -13.16 -6.33 11.13
CA PRO A 289 -13.87 -5.81 12.30
C PRO A 289 -15.13 -4.99 11.96
N GLU A 290 -15.11 -4.20 10.90
CA GLU A 290 -16.22 -3.36 10.45
C GLU A 290 -17.36 -4.12 9.76
N HIS A 291 -17.14 -5.40 9.41
CA HIS A 291 -18.19 -6.29 8.88
C HIS A 291 -18.97 -7.01 9.99
N LEU A 292 -18.54 -6.90 11.25
CA LEU A 292 -19.25 -7.44 12.41
C LEU A 292 -20.33 -6.45 12.88
N ARG A 293 -21.60 -6.82 12.70
CA ARG A 293 -22.75 -5.99 13.08
C ARG A 293 -23.44 -6.56 14.31
N PRO A 294 -23.69 -5.77 15.37
CA PRO A 294 -24.45 -6.23 16.52
C PRO A 294 -25.89 -6.48 16.08
N ALA A 295 -26.28 -7.74 15.95
CA ALA A 295 -27.60 -8.11 15.45
C ALA A 295 -27.96 -9.56 15.83
N ALA A 296 -29.25 -9.83 15.78
CA ALA A 296 -29.78 -11.18 15.66
C ALA A 296 -29.92 -11.54 14.17
N GLY A 297 -29.81 -12.83 13.83
CA GLY A 297 -29.92 -13.30 12.45
C GLY A 297 -29.22 -14.64 12.25
N ASP A 298 -28.98 -14.98 10.99
CA ASP A 298 -28.15 -16.12 10.61
C ASP A 298 -26.67 -15.71 10.54
N ASN A 299 -25.77 -16.70 10.56
CA ASN A 299 -24.32 -16.47 10.43
C ASN A 299 -23.71 -15.64 11.58
N LEU A 300 -23.88 -16.13 12.81
CA LEU A 300 -23.52 -15.42 14.03
C LEU A 300 -22.18 -15.86 14.60
N LEU A 301 -21.40 -14.86 15.02
CA LEU A 301 -20.25 -15.02 15.89
C LEU A 301 -20.66 -14.55 17.31
N GLN A 302 -20.49 -15.42 18.31
CA GLN A 302 -20.87 -15.15 19.69
C GLN A 302 -19.63 -15.14 20.59
N GLY A 303 -19.69 -14.37 21.66
CA GLY A 303 -18.60 -14.28 22.62
C GLY A 303 -18.92 -13.37 23.78
N ARG A 304 -17.87 -12.97 24.50
CA ARG A 304 -17.96 -12.03 25.63
C ARG A 304 -17.08 -10.82 25.41
N VAL A 305 -17.58 -9.65 25.76
CA VAL A 305 -16.80 -8.41 25.73
C VAL A 305 -15.61 -8.54 26.67
N VAL A 306 -14.42 -8.21 26.16
CA VAL A 306 -13.18 -8.11 26.93
C VAL A 306 -12.93 -6.66 27.28
N ASP A 307 -12.94 -5.77 26.28
CA ASP A 307 -12.71 -4.35 26.47
C ASP A 307 -13.35 -3.51 25.35
N THR A 308 -13.47 -2.21 25.59
CA THR A 308 -14.01 -1.22 24.64
C THR A 308 -13.08 -0.02 24.52
N LEU A 309 -12.61 0.26 23.30
CA LEU A 309 -11.77 1.41 23.00
C LEU A 309 -12.54 2.44 22.18
N PHE A 310 -12.47 3.71 22.59
CA PHE A 310 -13.12 4.82 21.91
C PHE A 310 -12.15 5.54 20.97
N HIS A 311 -12.47 5.57 19.67
CA HIS A 311 -11.67 6.22 18.62
C HIS A 311 -12.34 7.50 18.08
N GLY A 312 -13.24 8.13 18.84
CA GLY A 312 -13.89 9.37 18.42
C GLY A 312 -15.15 9.15 17.58
N ASP A 313 -14.97 8.75 16.32
CA ASP A 313 -16.06 8.49 15.36
C ASP A 313 -16.56 7.03 15.39
N SER A 314 -15.74 6.15 15.95
CA SER A 314 -15.98 4.72 16.05
C SER A 314 -15.60 4.18 17.43
N ILE A 315 -16.18 3.02 17.75
CA ILE A 315 -15.89 2.24 18.94
C ILE A 315 -15.26 0.94 18.45
N ARG A 316 -14.04 0.66 18.92
CA ARG A 316 -13.41 -0.64 18.69
C ARG A 316 -13.69 -1.51 19.91
N LEU A 317 -14.46 -2.57 19.70
CA LEU A 317 -14.77 -3.55 20.73
C LEU A 317 -13.83 -4.74 20.61
N GLU A 318 -13.23 -5.14 21.72
CA GLU A 318 -12.53 -6.41 21.85
C GLU A 318 -13.45 -7.42 22.54
N PHE A 319 -13.60 -8.60 21.96
CA PHE A 319 -14.43 -9.68 22.51
C PHE A 319 -13.75 -11.02 22.29
N LEU A 320 -13.99 -11.98 23.19
CA LEU A 320 -13.50 -13.35 23.07
C LEU A 320 -14.60 -14.22 22.46
N PRO A 321 -14.45 -14.72 21.22
CA PRO A 321 -15.41 -15.65 20.64
C PRO A 321 -15.51 -16.94 21.44
N ASP A 322 -16.69 -17.55 21.51
CA ASP A 322 -16.90 -18.79 22.25
C ASP A 322 -15.98 -19.91 21.72
N GLY A 323 -15.23 -20.53 22.63
CA GLY A 323 -14.28 -21.61 22.32
C GLY A 323 -12.97 -21.16 21.65
N ALA A 324 -12.81 -19.87 21.30
CA ALA A 324 -11.56 -19.35 20.79
C ALA A 324 -10.55 -19.09 21.91
N THR A 325 -9.26 -19.14 21.57
CA THR A 325 -8.16 -18.85 22.51
C THR A 325 -7.66 -17.41 22.44
N GLN A 326 -8.02 -16.67 21.38
CA GLN A 326 -7.59 -15.30 21.14
C GLN A 326 -8.81 -14.37 20.99
N PRO A 327 -8.72 -13.12 21.48
CA PRO A 327 -9.74 -12.10 21.23
C PRO A 327 -9.87 -11.74 19.74
N ALA A 328 -11.05 -11.27 19.38
CA ALA A 328 -11.38 -10.68 18.09
C ALA A 328 -11.88 -9.23 18.30
N PHE A 329 -11.86 -8.45 17.23
CA PHE A 329 -12.24 -7.04 17.24
C PHE A 329 -13.46 -6.80 16.36
N ALA A 330 -14.39 -5.98 16.84
CA ALA A 330 -15.45 -5.38 16.02
C ALA A 330 -15.28 -3.86 15.98
N GLN A 331 -15.53 -3.24 14.83
CA GLN A 331 -15.52 -1.79 14.69
C GLN A 331 -16.93 -1.27 14.47
N LEU A 332 -17.45 -0.56 15.46
CA LEU A 332 -18.83 -0.10 15.49
C LEU A 332 -18.88 1.42 15.27
N PRO A 333 -19.84 1.93 14.48
CA PRO A 333 -20.08 3.37 14.41
C PRO A 333 -20.55 3.87 15.77
N ARG A 334 -20.19 5.10 16.13
CA ARG A 334 -20.59 5.69 17.43
C ARG A 334 -22.11 5.68 17.69
N GLY A 335 -22.91 5.74 16.63
CA GLY A 335 -24.38 5.68 16.71
C GLY A 335 -24.98 4.27 16.65
N ALA A 336 -24.17 3.21 16.79
CA ALA A 336 -24.69 1.85 16.82
C ALA A 336 -25.72 1.69 17.95
N ALA A 337 -26.85 1.04 17.64
CA ALA A 337 -27.98 0.85 18.56
C ALA A 337 -27.70 -0.22 19.63
N LEU A 338 -26.61 -0.06 20.38
CA LEU A 338 -26.27 -0.86 21.55
C LEU A 338 -26.39 0.02 22.80
N SER A 339 -26.96 -0.53 23.88
CA SER A 339 -26.91 0.13 25.18
C SER A 339 -25.48 0.15 25.70
N ALA A 340 -25.13 1.17 26.49
CA ALA A 340 -23.82 1.26 27.12
C ALA A 340 -23.52 0.03 28.00
N ASP A 341 -24.54 -0.52 28.65
CA ASP A 341 -24.43 -1.73 29.48
C ASP A 341 -24.03 -2.96 28.64
N ALA A 342 -24.51 -3.09 27.40
CA ALA A 342 -24.17 -4.20 26.53
C ALA A 342 -22.69 -4.20 26.06
N LEU A 343 -22.00 -3.07 26.22
CA LEU A 343 -20.59 -2.88 25.87
C LEU A 343 -19.65 -3.04 27.07
N MET A 344 -20.16 -3.37 28.26
CA MET A 344 -19.30 -3.56 29.43
C MET A 344 -18.54 -4.89 29.37
N PRO A 345 -17.28 -4.94 29.88
CA PRO A 345 -16.53 -6.18 30.01
C PRO A 345 -17.32 -7.31 30.70
N GLY A 346 -17.21 -8.52 30.17
CA GLY A 346 -17.89 -9.73 30.65
C GLY A 346 -19.29 -9.97 30.07
N GLN A 347 -19.89 -8.97 29.44
CA GLN A 347 -21.23 -9.08 28.85
C GLN A 347 -21.23 -9.98 27.61
N PRO A 348 -22.28 -10.78 27.41
CA PRO A 348 -22.41 -11.57 26.19
C PRO A 348 -22.71 -10.66 25.00
N ILE A 349 -22.09 -10.95 23.86
CA ILE A 349 -22.33 -10.21 22.63
C ILE A 349 -22.42 -11.16 21.43
N ARG A 350 -23.21 -10.75 20.44
CA ARG A 350 -23.40 -11.48 19.18
C ARG A 350 -23.23 -10.53 18.01
N PHE A 351 -22.47 -10.98 17.04
CA PHE A 351 -22.23 -10.28 15.79
C PHE A 351 -22.72 -11.11 14.62
N ALA A 352 -23.55 -10.51 13.78
CA ALA A 352 -23.85 -11.06 12.46
C ALA A 352 -22.78 -10.62 11.46
N VAL A 353 -22.44 -11.51 10.54
CA VAL A 353 -21.53 -11.23 9.42
C VAL A 353 -22.19 -11.72 8.13
N ALA A 354 -22.13 -10.92 7.06
CA ALA A 354 -22.67 -11.35 5.78
C ALA A 354 -21.78 -12.45 5.17
N PRO A 355 -22.32 -13.52 4.57
CA PRO A 355 -21.50 -14.59 4.01
C PRO A 355 -20.49 -14.14 2.93
N GLU A 356 -20.76 -13.04 2.23
CA GLU A 356 -19.84 -12.41 1.27
C GLU A 356 -18.61 -11.77 1.93
N ASP A 357 -18.72 -11.38 3.20
CA ASP A 357 -17.68 -10.70 3.97
C ASP A 357 -16.76 -11.67 4.71
N VAL A 358 -17.08 -12.96 4.66
CA VAL A 358 -16.29 -14.03 5.28
C VAL A 358 -15.21 -14.51 4.31
N MET A 359 -13.95 -14.37 4.72
CA MET A 359 -12.80 -14.89 3.99
C MET A 359 -12.45 -16.29 4.50
N LEU A 360 -11.87 -17.13 3.63
CA LEU A 360 -11.49 -18.49 3.97
C LEU A 360 -10.10 -18.80 3.43
N PHE A 361 -9.23 -19.28 4.30
CA PHE A 361 -7.85 -19.61 3.98
C PHE A 361 -7.48 -21.02 4.46
N ALA A 362 -6.48 -21.61 3.81
CA ALA A 362 -5.83 -22.80 4.32
C ALA A 362 -5.09 -22.45 5.63
N LYS A 363 -5.19 -23.33 6.63
CA LYS A 363 -4.30 -23.26 7.79
C LYS A 363 -2.92 -23.77 7.35
N VAL A 364 -1.98 -22.84 7.14
CA VAL A 364 -0.59 -23.22 6.85
C VAL A 364 0.01 -23.76 8.15
N ALA A 365 0.57 -24.97 8.15
CA ALA A 365 1.30 -25.47 9.30
C ALA A 365 2.46 -24.52 9.60
N ALA A 366 2.55 -24.09 10.86
CA ALA A 366 3.55 -23.14 11.35
C ALA A 366 4.98 -23.67 11.17
#